data_AF-A0A0W1EUT1-F1
#
_entry.id   AF-A0A0W1EUT1-F1
#
_cell.length_a   1.000
_cell.length_b   1.000
_cell.length_c   1.000
_cell.angle_alpha   90.00
_cell.angle_beta   90.00
_cell.angle_gamma   90.00
#
_symmetry.space_group_name_H-M   'P 1'
#
loop_
_entity.id
_entity.type
_entity.pdbx_description
1 polymer ?
#
loop_
_entity_poly.entity_id
_entity_poly.type
_entity_poly.pdbx_seq_one_letter_code
_entity_poly.pdbx_strand_id
1 'polypeptide(L)'
;MLRIEPLGELAAIFDRRSQQTHLVTQPMPEILAALAAGPCDAAGLAARLADSFDLDGEGDAAAILTERLQELTAMGLVEPV
;
A
#
# COMPACT_ATOMS: atom_id res chain seq x y z
N MET A 1 -5.29 -6.41 11.38
CA MET A 1 -6.09 -5.18 11.58
C MET A 1 -5.09 -4.07 11.78
N LEU A 2 -4.96 -3.21 10.78
CA LEU A 2 -3.96 -2.15 10.76
C LEU A 2 -4.58 -0.86 11.30
N ARG A 3 -3.79 -0.07 12.02
CA ARG A 3 -4.11 1.32 12.35
C ARG A 3 -3.02 2.20 11.76
N ILE A 4 -3.41 3.20 10.99
CA ILE A 4 -2.49 4.10 10.29
C ILE A 4 -2.66 5.50 10.89
N GLU A 5 -1.56 6.11 11.33
CA GLU A 5 -1.53 7.46 11.89
C GLU A 5 -0.47 8.31 11.16
N PRO A 6 -0.80 9.49 10.63
CA PRO A 6 0.16 10.36 9.95
C PRO A 6 1.11 11.03 10.95
N LEU A 7 2.39 11.16 10.57
CA LEU A 7 3.48 11.76 11.34
C LEU A 7 4.26 12.79 10.48
N GLY A 8 3.56 13.63 9.73
CA GLY A 8 4.16 14.54 8.75
C GLY A 8 4.45 13.82 7.44
N GLU A 9 5.73 13.73 7.03
CA GLU A 9 6.15 13.02 5.81
C GLU A 9 6.17 11.49 5.95
N LEU A 10 6.04 11.00 7.19
CA LEU A 10 5.95 9.58 7.51
C LEU A 10 4.53 9.22 7.97
N ALA A 11 4.20 7.95 7.91
CA ALA A 11 3.06 7.36 8.60
C ALA A 11 3.51 6.20 9.50
N ALA A 12 2.90 6.12 10.68
CA ALA A 12 3.02 4.97 11.57
C ALA A 12 1.88 3.98 11.30
N ILE A 13 2.24 2.73 11.00
CA ILE A 13 1.31 1.62 10.82
C ILE A 13 1.49 0.66 11.98
N PHE A 14 0.49 0.58 12.84
CA PHE A 14 0.44 -0.44 13.89
C PHE A 14 -0.32 -1.66 13.38
N ASP A 15 0.35 -2.81 13.31
CA ASP A 15 -0.29 -4.09 13.04
C ASP A 15 -0.65 -4.81 14.35
N ARG A 16 -1.96 -4.95 14.60
CA ARG A 16 -2.47 -5.59 15.81
C ARG A 16 -2.17 -7.09 15.87
N ARG A 17 -1.91 -7.76 14.74
CA ARG A 17 -1.61 -9.21 14.71
C ARG A 17 -0.20 -9.49 15.23
N SER A 18 0.78 -8.73 14.76
CA SER A 18 2.19 -8.87 15.15
C SER A 18 2.61 -7.98 16.33
N GLN A 19 1.79 -6.99 16.71
CA GLN A 19 2.13 -5.92 17.67
C GLN A 19 3.32 -5.05 17.26
N GLN A 20 3.66 -5.02 15.97
CA GLN A 20 4.73 -4.19 15.44
C GLN A 20 4.21 -2.84 14.96
N THR A 21 5.08 -1.83 15.02
CA THR A 21 4.84 -0.51 14.44
C THR A 21 5.83 -0.29 13.30
N HIS A 22 5.33 -0.04 12.10
CA HIS A 22 6.11 0.21 10.90
C HIS A 22 6.06 1.70 10.60
N LEU A 23 7.21 2.31 10.35
CA LEU A 23 7.31 3.68 9.87
C LEU A 23 7.53 3.64 8.36
N VAL A 24 6.62 4.24 7.61
CA VAL A 24 6.64 4.21 6.14
C VAL A 24 6.48 5.60 5.56
N THR A 25 6.96 5.77 4.32
CA THR A 25 6.72 6.96 3.50
C THR A 25 5.68 6.66 2.42
N GLN A 26 5.29 7.69 1.66
CA GLN A 26 4.54 7.51 0.43
C GLN A 26 5.29 6.57 -0.54
N PRO A 27 4.58 5.76 -1.36
CA PRO A 27 3.12 5.64 -1.46
C PRO A 27 2.52 4.49 -0.60
N MET A 28 3.21 4.04 0.47
CA MET A 28 2.77 2.86 1.24
C MET A 28 1.37 3.02 1.87
N PRO A 29 1.05 4.14 2.55
CA PRO A 29 -0.27 4.31 3.15
C PRO A 29 -1.40 4.30 2.11
N GLU A 30 -1.17 4.90 0.94
CA GLU A 30 -2.12 4.99 -0.16
C GLU A 30 -2.42 3.61 -0.75
N ILE A 31 -1.39 2.78 -0.89
CA ILE A 31 -1.53 1.38 -1.32
C ILE A 31 -2.39 0.59 -0.32
N LEU A 32 -2.11 0.70 0.98
CA LEU A 32 -2.89 0.01 2.00
C LEU A 32 -4.34 0.49 2.05
N ALA A 33 -4.59 1.79 1.85
CA ALA A 33 -5.93 2.34 1.75
C ALA A 33 -6.70 1.79 0.55
N ALA A 34 -6.05 1.68 -0.62
CA ALA A 34 -6.65 1.11 -1.83
C ALA A 34 -6.93 -0.41 -1.70
N LEU A 35 -6.10 -1.14 -0.96
CA LEU A 35 -6.33 -2.56 -0.64
C LEU A 35 -7.45 -2.77 0.39
N ALA A 36 -7.76 -1.77 1.22
CA ALA A 36 -8.88 -1.85 2.17
C ALA A 36 -10.25 -1.97 1.47
N ALA A 37 -10.35 -1.58 0.19
CA ALA A 37 -11.54 -1.78 -0.64
C ALA A 37 -11.78 -3.25 -1.04
N GLY A 38 -10.76 -4.12 -0.90
CA GLY A 38 -10.84 -5.54 -1.21
C GLY A 38 -9.54 -6.07 -1.82
N PRO A 39 -9.34 -7.39 -1.86
CA PRO A 39 -8.14 -7.99 -2.46
C PRO A 39 -8.04 -7.63 -3.95
N CYS A 40 -6.82 -7.40 -4.42
CA CYS A 40 -6.47 -7.26 -5.84
C CYS A 40 -4.97 -7.52 -6.05
N ASP A 41 -4.61 -7.78 -7.29
CA ASP A 41 -3.22 -7.82 -7.73
C ASP A 41 -2.68 -6.41 -8.06
N ALA A 42 -1.43 -6.32 -8.50
CA ALA A 42 -0.78 -5.05 -8.84
C ALA A 42 -1.50 -4.30 -9.97
N ALA A 43 -2.06 -5.01 -10.96
CA ALA A 43 -2.79 -4.40 -12.06
C ALA A 43 -4.13 -3.81 -11.61
N GLY A 44 -4.88 -4.56 -10.80
CA GLY A 44 -6.12 -4.05 -10.20
C GLY A 44 -5.87 -2.89 -9.23
N LEU A 45 -4.76 -2.94 -8.48
CA LEU A 45 -4.35 -1.83 -7.62
C LEU A 45 -3.99 -0.58 -8.43
N ALA A 46 -3.26 -0.73 -9.55
CA ALA A 46 -2.93 0.36 -10.45
C ALA A 46 -4.18 1.06 -10.98
N ALA A 47 -5.18 0.29 -11.42
CA ALA A 47 -6.46 0.84 -11.88
C ALA A 47 -7.19 1.62 -10.78
N ARG A 48 -7.25 1.08 -9.55
CA ARG A 48 -7.89 1.78 -8.41
C ARG A 48 -7.19 3.09 -8.05
N LEU A 49 -5.85 3.10 -8.09
CA LEU A 49 -5.07 4.28 -7.80
C LEU A 49 -5.22 5.33 -8.91
N ALA A 50 -5.24 4.91 -10.18
CA ALA A 50 -5.52 5.80 -11.30
C ALA A 50 -6.90 6.47 -11.16
N ASP A 51 -7.94 5.70 -10.82
CA ASP A 51 -9.29 6.23 -10.59
C ASP A 51 -9.37 7.19 -9.39
N SER A 52 -8.56 6.97 -8.35
CA SER A 52 -8.60 7.75 -7.10
C SER A 52 -7.77 9.03 -7.15
N PHE A 53 -6.69 9.04 -7.93
CA PHE A 53 -5.69 10.10 -7.97
C PHE A 53 -5.57 10.79 -9.34
N ASP A 54 -6.43 10.44 -10.30
CA ASP A 54 -6.41 10.97 -11.67
C ASP A 54 -5.02 10.87 -12.32
N LEU A 55 -4.41 9.68 -12.20
CA LEU A 55 -3.07 9.43 -12.70
C LEU A 55 -3.12 9.16 -14.21
N ASP A 56 -2.57 10.09 -14.99
CA ASP A 56 -2.24 9.85 -16.39
C ASP A 56 -1.14 8.78 -16.46
N GLY A 57 -1.41 7.67 -17.14
CA GLY A 57 -0.59 6.45 -17.15
C GLY A 57 0.77 6.57 -17.83
N GLU A 58 1.62 7.50 -17.39
CA GLU A 58 3.01 7.61 -17.81
C GLU A 58 3.89 6.69 -16.96
N GLY A 59 4.14 5.48 -17.49
CA GLY A 59 5.03 4.48 -16.92
C GLY A 59 4.35 3.16 -16.54
N ASP A 60 5.16 2.17 -16.18
CA ASP A 60 4.68 0.86 -15.73
C ASP A 60 4.34 0.89 -14.23
N ALA A 61 3.21 1.54 -13.90
CA ALA A 61 2.71 1.64 -12.53
C ALA A 61 2.52 0.25 -11.90
N ALA A 62 2.16 -0.76 -12.69
CA ALA A 62 1.99 -2.13 -12.20
C ALA A 62 3.32 -2.75 -11.76
N ALA A 63 4.43 -2.50 -12.46
CA ALA A 63 5.76 -2.94 -12.02
C ALA A 63 6.17 -2.28 -10.69
N ILE A 64 5.99 -0.97 -10.56
CA ILE A 64 6.29 -0.24 -9.32
C ILE A 64 5.44 -0.78 -8.17
N LEU A 65 4.14 -0.99 -8.39
CA LEU A 65 3.24 -1.52 -7.39
C LEU A 65 3.57 -2.98 -7.03
N THR A 66 4.08 -3.77 -7.97
CA THR A 66 4.55 -5.13 -7.69
C THR A 66 5.70 -5.11 -6.67
N GLU A 67 6.70 -4.24 -6.86
CA GLU A 67 7.80 -4.08 -5.90
C GLU A 67 7.28 -3.63 -4.52
N ARG A 68 6.39 -2.64 -4.49
CA ARG A 68 5.79 -2.14 -3.24
C ARG A 68 4.95 -3.18 -2.51
N LEU A 69 4.21 -4.02 -3.23
CA LEU A 69 3.46 -5.14 -2.64
C LEU A 69 4.40 -6.21 -2.07
N GLN A 70 5.53 -6.48 -2.73
CA GLN A 70 6.54 -7.39 -2.20
C GLN A 70 7.17 -6.85 -0.90
N GLU A 71 7.47 -5.56 -0.83
CA GLU A 71 7.95 -4.90 0.40
C GLU A 71 6.93 -5.03 1.54
N LEU A 72 5.65 -4.72 1.28
CA LEU A 72 4.58 -4.84 2.28
C LEU A 72 4.37 -6.29 2.73
N THR A 73 4.53 -7.26 1.81
CA THR A 73 4.46 -8.69 2.12
C THR A 73 5.62 -9.09 3.03
N ALA A 74 6.84 -8.62 2.73
CA ALA A 74 8.03 -8.87 3.57
C ALA A 74 7.88 -8.26 4.97
N MET A 75 7.16 -7.14 5.10
CA MET A 75 6.80 -6.54 6.39
C MET A 75 5.65 -7.28 7.12
N GLY A 76 4.96 -8.21 6.46
CA GLY A 76 3.81 -8.91 7.00
C GLY A 76 2.52 -8.06 7.06
N LEU A 77 2.47 -6.95 6.32
CA LEU A 77 1.34 -6.02 6.33
C LEU A 77 0.24 -6.41 5.34
N VAL A 78 0.59 -7.15 4.28
CA VAL A 78 -0.33 -7.70 3.29
C VAL A 78 -0.05 -9.18 3.07
N GLU A 79 -1.06 -9.90 2.59
CA GLU A 79 -0.90 -11.30 2.17
C GLU A 79 -0.36 -11.34 0.74
N PRO A 80 0.52 -12.30 0.40
CA PRO A 80 0.97 -12.48 -0.97
C PRO A 80 -0.21 -12.84 -1.88
N VAL A 81 -0.20 -12.25 -3.08
CA VAL A 81 -1.21 -12.48 -4.13
C VAL A 81 -0.92 -13.76 -4.90
#